data_AF-A0A3R9E8H7-F1
#
_entry.id   AF-A0A3R9E8H7-F1
#
_cell.length_a   1.000
_cell.length_b   1.000
_cell.length_c   1.000
_cell.angle_alpha   90.00
_cell.angle_beta   90.00
_cell.angle_gamma   90.00
#
_symmetry.space_group_name_H-M   'P 1'
#
loop_
_entity.id
_entity.type
_entity.pdbx_description
1 polymer ?
#
loop_
_entity_poly.entity_id
_entity_poly.type
_entity_poly.pdbx_seq_one_letter_code
_entity_poly.pdbx_strand_id
1 'polypeptide(L)'
;MELTRVVLGQAATLRHVFLLDEETPVDVSAGSVAVVLKDPAGTTVASGTAAHGGTGEYTFVLPAQAAVTLLTVTWTGTIAGNPTTVTDLVEVAGGTFFTIAYIRAADAQLADVEDFPTPVLVAARLETELECEAICGRAFVPRYWRETLDGTGTSDVLLGKADVRAIRSAAVAPRTGLPTVALSAGQLAALAVTADGMLRRTDSGFWTEGNANVVLEGEYGLDAPPQPLREAALVRLRSLANKHRSMVPDRASSFTSVDGGTYRLTLPKRKSTGIPDVDAVYARYGLDAEDGSTGSSGAPASRQLNFDPQWLSMFHGGVR
;
A
#
# COMPACT_ATOMS: atom_id res chain seq x y z
N MET A 1 0.13 -0.43 16.68
CA MET A 1 -0.77 -0.11 15.55
C MET A 1 -0.51 -1.15 14.48
N GLU A 2 -1.40 -2.13 14.40
CA GLU A 2 -1.27 -3.24 13.46
C GLU A 2 -2.00 -2.91 12.15
N LEU A 3 -1.43 -3.27 11.00
CA LEU A 3 -2.09 -3.13 9.69
C LEU A 3 -2.64 -4.49 9.27
N THR A 4 -3.96 -4.58 9.16
CA THR A 4 -4.65 -5.72 8.57
C THR A 4 -5.12 -5.38 7.15
N ARG A 5 -4.94 -6.32 6.21
CA ARG A 5 -5.41 -6.15 4.83
C ARG A 5 -6.57 -7.08 4.55
N VAL A 6 -7.67 -6.52 4.04
CA VAL A 6 -8.89 -7.23 3.66
C VAL A 6 -9.22 -6.98 2.19
N VAL A 7 -9.94 -7.91 1.57
CA VAL A 7 -10.33 -7.81 0.16
C VAL A 7 -11.68 -7.12 0.04
N LEU A 8 -11.78 -6.20 -0.92
CA LEU A 8 -12.99 -5.49 -1.30
C LEU A 8 -14.17 -6.46 -1.51
N GLY A 9 -15.35 -6.10 -1.01
CA GLY A 9 -16.56 -6.91 -1.16
C GLY A 9 -16.61 -8.17 -0.28
N GLN A 10 -15.57 -8.45 0.54
CA GLN A 10 -15.58 -9.57 1.47
C GLN A 10 -15.73 -9.07 2.92
N ALA A 11 -16.56 -9.77 3.70
CA ALA A 11 -16.54 -9.62 5.15
C ALA A 11 -15.26 -10.23 5.70
N ALA A 12 -14.73 -9.66 6.78
CA ALA A 12 -13.50 -10.12 7.40
C ALA A 12 -13.62 -10.11 8.93
N THR A 13 -12.97 -11.06 9.58
CA THR A 13 -12.85 -11.06 11.04
C THR A 13 -11.59 -10.30 11.42
N LEU A 14 -11.76 -9.17 12.11
CA LEU A 14 -10.69 -8.43 12.76
C LEU A 14 -10.40 -9.05 14.12
N ARG A 15 -9.15 -9.01 14.54
CA ARG A 15 -8.68 -9.57 15.81
C ARG A 15 -7.80 -8.56 16.50
N HIS A 16 -7.96 -8.41 17.81
CA HIS A 16 -7.07 -7.65 18.67
C HIS A 16 -6.81 -8.42 19.95
N VAL A 17 -5.56 -8.35 20.44
CA VAL A 17 -5.17 -8.95 21.72
C VAL A 17 -4.71 -7.84 22.64
N PHE A 18 -5.40 -7.66 23.77
CA PHE A 18 -4.94 -6.76 24.82
C PHE A 18 -3.85 -7.45 25.63
N LEU A 19 -2.72 -6.75 25.79
CA LEU A 19 -1.56 -7.22 26.52
C LEU A 19 -1.31 -6.32 27.74
N LEU A 20 -1.01 -6.92 28.87
CA LEU A 20 -0.37 -6.27 30.00
C LEU A 20 1.15 -6.41 29.85
N ASP A 21 1.87 -5.30 30.04
CA ASP A 21 3.33 -5.25 29.95
C ASP A 21 3.91 -5.88 28.66
N GLU A 22 3.19 -5.69 27.54
CA GLU A 22 3.57 -6.15 26.19
C GLU A 22 3.66 -7.68 25.98
N GLU A 23 3.39 -8.49 27.01
CA GLU A 23 3.59 -9.94 26.95
C GLU A 23 2.35 -10.73 27.34
N THR A 24 1.67 -10.35 28.42
CA THR A 24 0.63 -11.19 29.02
C THR A 24 -0.75 -10.82 28.49
N PRO A 25 -1.46 -11.70 27.75
CA PRO A 25 -2.82 -11.44 27.35
C PRO A 25 -3.71 -11.20 28.58
N VAL A 26 -4.47 -10.11 28.55
CA VAL A 26 -5.31 -9.69 29.68
C VAL A 26 -6.71 -9.35 29.21
N ASP A 27 -7.70 -9.94 29.87
CA ASP A 27 -9.11 -9.64 29.62
C ASP A 27 -9.47 -8.24 30.13
N VAL A 28 -10.49 -7.64 29.51
CA VAL A 28 -11.10 -6.44 30.07
C VAL A 28 -11.74 -6.78 31.43
N SER A 29 -11.36 -6.00 32.44
CA SER A 29 -11.73 -6.19 33.85
C SER A 29 -13.24 -6.03 34.15
N ALA A 30 -13.95 -5.28 33.31
CA ALA A 30 -15.41 -5.13 33.38
C ALA A 30 -15.97 -4.63 32.04
N GLY A 31 -17.20 -5.05 31.72
CA GLY A 31 -17.92 -4.62 30.52
C GLY A 31 -17.53 -5.40 29.27
N SER A 32 -17.88 -4.85 28.11
CA SER A 32 -17.56 -5.41 26.81
C SER A 32 -16.61 -4.49 26.03
N VAL A 33 -15.83 -5.06 25.11
CA VAL A 33 -14.97 -4.26 24.23
C VAL A 33 -15.83 -3.65 23.14
N ALA A 34 -15.90 -2.32 23.09
CA ALA A 34 -16.55 -1.62 21.98
C ALA A 34 -15.55 -1.38 20.85
N VAL A 35 -16.03 -1.49 19.62
CA VAL A 35 -15.27 -1.33 18.38
C VAL A 35 -15.94 -0.27 17.53
N VAL A 36 -15.16 0.68 17.04
CA VAL A 36 -15.62 1.71 16.10
C VAL A 36 -14.65 1.77 14.94
N LEU A 37 -15.17 1.65 13.72
CA LEU A 37 -14.41 1.78 12.49
C LEU A 37 -14.77 3.08 11.80
N LYS A 38 -13.77 3.89 11.49
CA LYS A 38 -13.94 5.15 10.77
C LYS A 38 -13.20 5.13 9.45
N ASP A 39 -13.81 5.72 8.43
CA ASP A 39 -13.14 6.03 7.17
C ASP A 39 -12.17 7.23 7.34
N PRO A 40 -11.36 7.56 6.31
CA PRO A 40 -10.46 8.71 6.33
C PRO A 40 -11.14 10.09 6.46
N ALA A 41 -12.44 10.16 6.17
CA ALA A 41 -13.26 11.36 6.38
C ALA A 41 -13.79 11.46 7.83
N GLY A 42 -13.55 10.43 8.66
CA GLY A 42 -14.00 10.36 10.05
C GLY A 42 -15.42 9.81 10.23
N THR A 43 -16.06 9.36 9.15
CA THR A 43 -17.40 8.77 9.16
C THR A 43 -17.33 7.36 9.73
N THR A 44 -18.23 7.02 10.65
CA THR A 44 -18.35 5.65 11.16
C THR A 44 -18.90 4.74 10.08
N VAL A 45 -18.11 3.73 9.70
CA VAL A 45 -18.46 2.72 8.69
C VAL A 45 -19.09 1.49 9.35
N ALA A 46 -18.61 1.13 10.53
CA ALA A 46 -19.15 0.04 11.33
C ALA A 46 -18.83 0.28 12.81
N SER A 47 -19.68 -0.24 13.68
CA SER A 47 -19.43 -0.22 15.13
C SER A 47 -20.18 -1.35 15.81
N GLY A 48 -19.69 -1.80 16.95
CA GLY A 48 -20.39 -2.76 17.78
C GLY A 48 -19.55 -3.27 18.93
N THR A 49 -19.93 -4.42 19.45
CA THR A 49 -19.23 -5.09 20.55
C THR A 49 -18.40 -6.23 19.99
N ALA A 50 -17.13 -6.32 20.38
CA ALA A 50 -16.28 -7.43 20.00
C ALA A 50 -16.68 -8.71 20.74
N ALA A 51 -16.56 -9.85 20.05
CA ALA A 51 -16.70 -11.16 20.65
C ALA A 51 -15.40 -11.57 21.35
N HIS A 52 -15.52 -12.11 22.57
CA HIS A 52 -14.40 -12.66 23.32
C HIS A 52 -14.03 -14.04 22.78
N GLY A 53 -12.79 -14.19 22.30
CA GLY A 53 -12.31 -15.42 21.63
C GLY A 53 -11.38 -16.27 22.50
N GLY A 54 -10.81 -15.69 23.55
CA GLY A 54 -9.83 -16.29 24.45
C GLY A 54 -9.25 -15.21 25.37
N THR A 55 -8.37 -15.58 26.29
CA THR A 55 -7.74 -14.62 27.23
C THR A 55 -7.06 -13.48 26.46
N GLY A 56 -7.52 -12.25 26.71
CA GLY A 56 -7.10 -11.01 26.07
C GLY A 56 -7.52 -10.86 24.61
N GLU A 57 -8.12 -11.87 23.98
CA GLU A 57 -8.43 -11.90 22.56
C GLU A 57 -9.88 -11.49 22.27
N TYR A 58 -10.02 -10.49 21.40
CA TYR A 58 -11.30 -9.96 20.96
C TYR A 58 -11.38 -9.92 19.43
N THR A 59 -12.53 -10.30 18.89
CA THR A 59 -12.77 -10.34 17.46
C THR A 59 -13.98 -9.51 17.06
N PHE A 60 -13.94 -8.92 15.88
CA PHE A 60 -15.03 -8.13 15.33
C PHE A 60 -15.20 -8.43 13.85
N VAL A 61 -16.43 -8.74 13.43
CA VAL A 61 -16.71 -8.97 12.01
C VAL A 61 -16.89 -7.63 11.31
N LEU A 62 -15.92 -7.26 10.48
CA LEU A 62 -16.01 -6.17 9.54
C LEU A 62 -16.97 -6.58 8.39
N PRO A 63 -18.10 -5.87 8.20
CA PRO A 63 -18.95 -6.08 7.04
C PRO A 63 -18.20 -5.80 5.73
N ALA A 64 -18.66 -6.42 4.64
CA ALA A 64 -18.12 -6.20 3.31
C ALA A 64 -18.14 -4.70 2.94
N GLN A 65 -17.02 -4.22 2.42
CA GLN A 65 -16.84 -2.83 2.01
C GLN A 65 -17.03 -2.69 0.50
N ALA A 66 -17.70 -1.61 0.07
CA ALA A 66 -18.02 -1.38 -1.33
C ALA A 66 -16.96 -0.58 -2.10
N ALA A 67 -15.99 0.01 -1.41
CA ALA A 67 -14.89 0.78 -1.99
C ALA A 67 -13.56 0.46 -1.32
N VAL A 68 -12.45 0.60 -2.04
CA VAL A 68 -11.14 0.59 -1.41
C VAL A 68 -10.99 1.79 -0.48
N THR A 69 -10.41 1.57 0.68
CA THR A 69 -10.27 2.60 1.72
C THR A 69 -9.26 2.17 2.78
N LEU A 70 -8.87 3.10 3.64
CA LEU A 70 -8.11 2.81 4.85
C LEU A 70 -8.98 3.14 6.06
N LEU A 71 -9.39 2.12 6.80
CA LEU A 71 -10.20 2.27 7.99
C LEU A 71 -9.32 2.37 9.23
N THR A 72 -9.68 3.28 10.12
CA THR A 72 -9.15 3.34 11.49
C THR A 72 -10.08 2.53 12.39
N VAL A 73 -9.56 1.49 13.04
CA VAL A 73 -10.31 0.66 13.99
C VAL A 73 -9.92 1.06 15.39
N THR A 74 -10.89 1.46 16.20
CA THR A 74 -10.68 1.83 17.59
C THR A 74 -11.34 0.79 18.50
N TRP A 75 -10.54 0.13 19.31
CA TRP A 75 -10.98 -0.79 20.36
C TRP A 75 -10.95 -0.07 21.69
N THR A 76 -12.06 -0.11 22.44
CA THR A 76 -12.17 0.52 23.75
C THR A 76 -12.66 -0.47 24.80
N GLY A 77 -11.98 -0.54 25.93
CA GLY A 77 -12.34 -1.38 27.07
C GLY A 77 -11.67 -0.91 28.36
N THR A 78 -11.94 -1.57 29.49
CA THR A 78 -11.34 -1.23 30.78
C THR A 78 -10.43 -2.37 31.24
N ILE A 79 -9.13 -2.13 31.38
CA ILE A 79 -8.14 -3.13 31.79
C ILE A 79 -7.60 -2.74 33.17
N ALA A 80 -7.67 -3.68 34.12
CA ALA A 80 -7.26 -3.43 35.51
C ALA A 80 -7.85 -2.13 36.11
N GLY A 81 -9.11 -1.82 35.77
CA GLY A 81 -9.79 -0.59 36.21
C GLY A 81 -9.47 0.68 35.43
N ASN A 82 -8.58 0.64 34.42
CA ASN A 82 -8.20 1.80 33.62
C ASN A 82 -8.86 1.77 32.22
N PRO A 83 -9.51 2.85 31.77
CA PRO A 83 -10.03 2.94 30.41
C PRO A 83 -8.86 2.92 29.41
N THR A 84 -8.92 1.97 28.49
CA THR A 84 -7.88 1.71 27.49
C THR A 84 -8.49 1.86 26.10
N THR A 85 -7.78 2.57 25.22
CA THR A 85 -8.14 2.74 23.81
C THR A 85 -6.97 2.34 22.95
N VAL A 86 -7.17 1.41 22.03
CA VAL A 86 -6.15 0.95 21.09
C VAL A 86 -6.64 1.15 19.66
N THR A 87 -5.72 1.50 18.76
CA THR A 87 -6.03 1.78 17.36
C THR A 87 -5.21 0.89 16.44
N ASP A 88 -5.93 0.26 15.51
CA ASP A 88 -5.40 -0.52 14.40
C ASP A 88 -5.82 0.07 13.05
N LEU A 89 -5.14 -0.33 11.98
CA LEU A 89 -5.49 0.02 10.62
C LEU A 89 -6.03 -1.19 9.86
N VAL A 90 -7.07 -0.95 9.08
CA VAL A 90 -7.57 -1.94 8.12
C VAL A 90 -7.54 -1.33 6.73
N GLU A 91 -6.69 -1.87 5.87
CA GLU A 91 -6.69 -1.54 4.45
C GLU A 91 -7.66 -2.45 3.70
N VAL A 92 -8.65 -1.83 3.08
CA VAL A 92 -9.56 -2.49 2.14
C VAL A 92 -8.95 -2.35 0.74
N ALA A 93 -8.38 -3.45 0.24
CA ALA A 93 -7.72 -3.50 -1.06
C ALA A 93 -8.60 -4.19 -2.11
N GLY A 94 -8.42 -3.85 -3.39
CA GLY A 94 -9.16 -4.49 -4.49
C GLY A 94 -8.80 -5.97 -4.68
N GLY A 95 -7.68 -6.43 -4.13
CA GLY A 95 -7.23 -7.81 -4.23
C GLY A 95 -5.98 -8.10 -3.39
N THR A 96 -5.42 -9.29 -3.60
CA THR A 96 -4.12 -9.72 -3.05
C THR A 96 -3.32 -10.39 -4.16
N PHE A 97 -1.99 -10.50 -4.01
CA PHE A 97 -1.18 -11.14 -5.05
C PHE A 97 -1.45 -12.63 -5.14
N PHE A 98 -1.74 -13.24 -4.00
CA PHE A 98 -2.07 -14.65 -3.84
C PHE A 98 -2.93 -14.87 -2.59
N THR A 99 -3.78 -15.89 -2.64
CA THR A 99 -4.56 -16.36 -1.48
C THR A 99 -3.70 -17.29 -0.63
N ILE A 100 -4.07 -17.47 0.64
CA ILE A 100 -3.38 -18.44 1.51
C ILE A 100 -3.51 -19.87 0.95
N ALA A 101 -4.66 -20.22 0.39
CA ALA A 101 -4.86 -21.50 -0.29
C ALA A 101 -3.89 -21.67 -1.48
N TYR A 102 -3.68 -20.61 -2.28
CA TYR A 102 -2.70 -20.63 -3.36
C TYR A 102 -1.27 -20.83 -2.85
N ILE A 103 -0.87 -20.12 -1.80
CA ILE A 103 0.46 -20.27 -1.19
C ILE A 103 0.70 -21.72 -0.75
N ARG A 104 -0.26 -22.32 -0.03
CA ARG A 104 -0.15 -23.71 0.43
C ARG A 104 -0.13 -24.72 -0.71
N ALA A 105 -0.85 -24.45 -1.80
CA ALA A 105 -0.86 -25.33 -2.97
C ALA A 105 0.43 -25.23 -3.80
N ALA A 106 1.08 -24.07 -3.81
CA ALA A 106 2.27 -23.82 -4.61
C ALA A 106 3.56 -24.35 -3.95
N ASP A 107 3.53 -24.65 -2.66
CA ASP A 107 4.68 -25.11 -1.90
C ASP A 107 4.28 -26.09 -0.79
N ALA A 108 4.72 -27.34 -0.92
CA ALA A 108 4.45 -28.39 0.05
C ALA A 108 4.98 -28.10 1.46
N GLN A 109 6.08 -27.34 1.58
CA GLN A 109 6.62 -26.95 2.89
C GLN A 109 5.70 -25.92 3.57
N LEU A 110 5.21 -24.93 2.81
CA LEU A 110 4.28 -23.92 3.34
C LEU A 110 2.87 -24.48 3.57
N ALA A 111 2.57 -25.69 3.08
CA ALA A 111 1.31 -26.37 3.33
C ALA A 111 1.17 -26.79 4.80
N ASP A 112 2.28 -27.02 5.50
CA ASP A 112 2.29 -27.38 6.92
C ASP A 112 1.65 -26.27 7.78
N VAL A 113 0.58 -26.60 8.49
CA VAL A 113 -0.19 -25.63 9.30
C VAL A 113 0.39 -25.42 10.70
N GLU A 114 1.20 -26.36 11.18
CA GLU A 114 1.89 -26.24 12.46
C GLU A 114 3.12 -25.36 12.30
N ASP A 115 3.91 -25.63 11.26
CA ASP A 115 5.10 -24.84 10.98
C ASP A 115 4.75 -23.48 10.35
N PHE A 116 3.76 -23.42 9.48
CA PHE A 116 3.35 -22.18 8.82
C PHE A 116 1.88 -21.90 9.11
N PRO A 117 1.55 -21.48 10.35
CA PRO A 117 0.18 -21.14 10.70
C PRO A 117 -0.30 -19.94 9.87
N THR A 118 -1.61 -19.87 9.63
CA THR A 118 -2.20 -18.85 8.74
C THR A 118 -1.79 -17.40 9.06
N PRO A 119 -1.72 -16.95 10.34
CA PRO A 119 -1.27 -15.60 10.65
C PRO A 119 0.15 -15.28 10.16
N VAL A 120 1.07 -16.25 10.21
CA VAL A 120 2.44 -16.10 9.72
C VAL A 120 2.46 -15.91 8.20
N LEU A 121 1.68 -16.70 7.47
CA LEU A 121 1.58 -16.56 6.01
C LEU A 121 0.87 -15.26 5.59
N VAL A 122 -0.12 -14.79 6.36
CA VAL A 122 -0.78 -13.51 6.13
C VAL A 122 0.21 -12.34 6.33
N ALA A 123 1.00 -12.37 7.40
CA ALA A 123 2.03 -11.37 7.65
C ALA A 123 3.11 -11.37 6.56
N ALA A 124 3.63 -12.55 6.19
CA ALA A 124 4.63 -12.68 5.13
C ALA A 124 4.11 -12.20 3.76
N ARG A 125 2.83 -12.46 3.45
CA ARG A 125 2.17 -11.90 2.25
C ARG A 125 2.10 -10.39 2.30
N LEU A 126 1.65 -9.82 3.42
CA LEU A 126 1.54 -8.37 3.57
C LEU A 126 2.90 -7.69 3.36
N GLU A 127 3.95 -8.20 4.01
CA GLU A 127 5.32 -7.69 3.85
C GLU A 127 5.81 -7.81 2.41
N THR A 128 5.60 -8.97 1.77
CA THR A 128 5.98 -9.18 0.36
C THR A 128 5.29 -8.20 -0.59
N GLU A 129 3.97 -8.00 -0.42
CA GLU A 129 3.21 -7.08 -1.26
C GLU A 129 3.70 -5.64 -1.07
N LEU A 130 3.88 -5.19 0.19
CA LEU A 130 4.37 -3.85 0.49
C LEU A 130 5.78 -3.62 -0.07
N GLU A 131 6.69 -4.57 0.11
CA GLU A 131 8.07 -4.48 -0.39
C GLU A 131 8.08 -4.47 -1.93
N CYS A 132 7.31 -5.34 -2.59
CA CYS A 132 7.20 -5.37 -4.04
C CYS A 132 6.67 -4.04 -4.61
N GLU A 133 5.57 -3.54 -4.05
CA GLU A 133 4.96 -2.27 -4.49
C GLU A 133 5.90 -1.08 -4.22
N ALA A 134 6.63 -1.08 -3.11
CA ALA A 134 7.63 -0.06 -2.79
C ALA A 134 8.85 -0.10 -3.74
N ILE A 135 9.37 -1.29 -4.05
CA ILE A 135 10.48 -1.47 -4.99
C ILE A 135 10.07 -1.07 -6.40
N CYS A 136 8.87 -1.46 -6.83
CA CYS A 136 8.36 -1.16 -8.17
C CYS A 136 7.84 0.29 -8.28
N GLY A 137 7.62 0.98 -7.17
CA GLY A 137 7.03 2.33 -7.16
C GLY A 137 5.56 2.38 -7.59
N ARG A 138 4.86 1.23 -7.63
CA ARG A 138 3.46 1.13 -8.10
C ARG A 138 2.70 0.02 -7.38
N ALA A 139 1.37 0.14 -7.36
CA ALA A 139 0.50 -0.90 -6.84
C ALA A 139 0.01 -1.85 -7.95
N PHE A 140 0.01 -3.16 -7.67
CA PHE A 140 -0.42 -4.18 -8.64
C PHE A 140 -1.86 -4.65 -8.45
N VAL A 141 -2.50 -4.18 -7.39
CA VAL A 141 -3.94 -4.32 -7.13
C VAL A 141 -4.49 -2.93 -6.77
N PRO A 142 -5.81 -2.71 -6.82
CA PRO A 142 -6.36 -1.41 -6.44
C PRO A 142 -6.13 -1.12 -4.95
N ARG A 143 -5.61 0.07 -4.65
CA ARG A 143 -5.24 0.55 -3.31
C ARG A 143 -5.87 1.91 -3.05
N TYR A 144 -6.18 2.18 -1.78
CA TYR A 144 -6.51 3.53 -1.35
C TYR A 144 -5.24 4.37 -1.21
N TRP A 145 -5.32 5.64 -1.60
CA TRP A 145 -4.31 6.63 -1.29
C TRP A 145 -4.94 7.94 -0.88
N ARG A 146 -4.19 8.67 -0.06
CA ARG A 146 -4.46 10.06 0.29
C ARG A 146 -3.15 10.82 0.19
N GLU A 147 -3.20 12.00 -0.40
CA GLU A 147 -2.05 12.89 -0.53
C GLU A 147 -2.48 14.33 -0.31
N THR A 148 -1.55 15.11 0.20
CA THR A 148 -1.68 16.56 0.26
C THR A 148 -0.66 17.16 -0.70
N LEU A 149 -1.14 17.96 -1.64
CA LEU A 149 -0.38 18.58 -2.71
C LEU A 149 -0.38 20.10 -2.58
N ASP A 150 0.59 20.71 -3.25
CA ASP A 150 0.66 22.15 -3.45
C ASP A 150 -0.24 22.55 -4.63
N GLY A 151 -1.07 23.57 -4.41
CA GLY A 151 -1.88 24.15 -5.47
C GLY A 151 -1.03 25.04 -6.38
N THR A 152 -1.25 24.93 -7.68
CA THR A 152 -0.36 25.51 -8.70
C THR A 152 -0.82 26.85 -9.26
N GLY A 153 -2.03 27.30 -8.91
CA GLY A 153 -2.69 28.43 -9.57
C GLY A 153 -3.15 28.13 -11.01
N THR A 154 -2.98 26.89 -11.48
CA THR A 154 -3.36 26.46 -12.84
C THR A 154 -4.46 25.39 -12.79
N SER A 155 -4.93 24.94 -13.94
CA SER A 155 -5.90 23.82 -14.02
C SER A 155 -5.30 22.47 -13.65
N ASP A 156 -3.97 22.38 -13.52
CA ASP A 156 -3.24 21.13 -13.45
C ASP A 156 -2.46 21.01 -12.13
N VAL A 157 -2.43 19.81 -11.56
CA VAL A 157 -1.55 19.47 -10.43
C VAL A 157 -0.90 18.11 -10.69
N LEU A 158 0.36 17.94 -10.32
CA LEU A 158 1.08 16.68 -10.48
C LEU A 158 0.67 15.69 -9.37
N LEU A 159 0.35 14.46 -9.74
CA LEU A 159 0.04 13.40 -8.78
C LEU A 159 1.31 12.68 -8.32
N GLY A 160 1.42 12.37 -7.02
CA GLY A 160 2.50 11.55 -6.48
C GLY A 160 2.32 10.05 -6.68
N LYS A 161 1.20 9.63 -7.28
CA LYS A 161 0.87 8.22 -7.55
C LYS A 161 0.72 7.98 -9.05
N ALA A 162 1.35 6.92 -9.53
CA ALA A 162 1.06 6.36 -10.84
C ALA A 162 -0.19 5.47 -10.79
N ASP A 163 -0.71 5.13 -11.98
CA ASP A 163 -1.86 4.23 -12.14
C ASP A 163 -3.10 4.67 -11.36
N VAL A 164 -3.34 5.99 -11.24
CA VAL A 164 -4.54 6.51 -10.58
C VAL A 164 -5.76 6.16 -11.41
N ARG A 165 -6.71 5.46 -10.77
CA ARG A 165 -7.91 4.93 -11.40
C ARG A 165 -9.08 5.88 -11.26
N ALA A 166 -9.24 6.45 -10.07
CA ALA A 166 -10.32 7.36 -9.75
C ALA A 166 -9.94 8.28 -8.58
N ILE A 167 -10.33 9.55 -8.68
CA ILE A 167 -10.35 10.47 -7.54
C ILE A 167 -11.72 10.35 -6.87
N ARG A 168 -11.72 10.00 -5.58
CA ARG A 168 -12.95 9.79 -4.79
C ARG A 168 -13.32 11.03 -4.00
N SER A 169 -12.34 11.78 -3.52
CA SER A 169 -12.56 13.04 -2.87
C SER A 169 -11.42 14.01 -3.21
N ALA A 170 -11.77 15.28 -3.28
CA ALA A 170 -10.82 16.37 -3.45
C ALA A 170 -11.32 17.54 -2.62
N ALA A 171 -10.42 18.15 -1.86
CA ALA A 171 -10.73 19.33 -1.05
C ALA A 171 -9.60 20.34 -1.19
N VAL A 172 -9.96 21.63 -1.29
CA VAL A 172 -9.01 22.71 -1.49
C VAL A 172 -9.19 23.76 -0.40
N ALA A 173 -8.12 24.10 0.31
CA ALA A 173 -8.11 25.23 1.21
C ALA A 173 -7.78 26.51 0.43
N PRO A 174 -8.46 27.64 0.74
CA PRO A 174 -8.20 28.91 0.06
C PRO A 174 -6.78 29.45 0.34
N ARG A 175 -6.16 29.06 1.46
CA ARG A 175 -4.76 29.29 1.82
C ARG A 175 -4.26 28.17 2.74
N THR A 176 -2.96 27.99 2.82
CA THR A 176 -2.31 27.08 3.78
C THR A 176 -2.78 27.37 5.21
N GLY A 177 -3.18 26.31 5.94
CA GLY A 177 -3.63 26.41 7.33
C GLY A 177 -5.10 26.81 7.53
N LEU A 178 -5.84 27.08 6.46
CA LEU A 178 -7.30 27.28 6.54
C LEU A 178 -8.06 25.97 6.31
N PRO A 179 -9.33 25.88 6.75
CA PRO A 179 -10.18 24.72 6.47
C PRO A 179 -10.28 24.45 4.97
N THR A 180 -10.19 23.18 4.60
CA THR A 180 -10.40 22.74 3.22
C THR A 180 -11.89 22.75 2.88
N VAL A 181 -12.21 23.12 1.65
CA VAL A 181 -13.56 23.05 1.11
C VAL A 181 -13.61 21.89 0.12
N ALA A 182 -14.50 20.92 0.36
CA ALA A 182 -14.70 19.80 -0.55
C ALA A 182 -15.21 20.29 -1.91
N LEU A 183 -14.65 19.73 -2.99
CA LEU A 183 -15.19 19.94 -4.33
C LEU A 183 -16.61 19.35 -4.42
N SER A 184 -17.50 20.04 -5.11
CA SER A 184 -18.85 19.53 -5.37
C SER A 184 -18.80 18.30 -6.30
N ALA A 185 -19.88 17.52 -6.34
CA ALA A 185 -19.96 16.36 -7.23
C ALA A 185 -19.70 16.71 -8.71
N GLY A 186 -20.17 17.88 -9.17
CA GLY A 186 -19.91 18.35 -10.54
C GLY A 186 -18.45 18.74 -10.78
N GLN A 187 -17.79 19.32 -9.78
CA GLN A 187 -16.36 19.66 -9.86
C GLN A 187 -15.49 18.40 -9.82
N LEU A 188 -15.86 17.41 -8.99
CA LEU A 188 -15.16 16.13 -8.92
C LEU A 188 -15.29 15.35 -10.25
N ALA A 189 -16.48 15.37 -10.86
CA ALA A 189 -16.71 14.75 -12.17
C ALA A 189 -15.96 15.44 -13.32
N ALA A 190 -15.51 16.68 -13.13
CA ALA A 190 -14.70 17.43 -14.09
C ALA A 190 -13.19 17.25 -13.88
N LEU A 191 -12.77 16.33 -12.99
CA LEU A 191 -11.36 15.98 -12.83
C LEU A 191 -10.98 14.88 -13.80
N ALA A 192 -9.92 15.10 -14.58
CA ALA A 192 -9.37 14.12 -15.51
C ALA A 192 -7.90 13.85 -15.19
N VAL A 193 -7.55 12.58 -15.00
CA VAL A 193 -6.15 12.15 -14.92
C VAL A 193 -5.62 12.05 -16.35
N THR A 194 -4.59 12.81 -16.67
CA THR A 194 -3.97 12.84 -17.99
C THR A 194 -2.82 11.83 -18.08
N ALA A 195 -2.44 11.46 -19.31
CA ALA A 195 -1.44 10.42 -19.56
C ALA A 195 -0.02 10.78 -19.06
N ASP A 196 0.24 12.06 -18.82
CA ASP A 196 1.47 12.59 -18.23
C ASP A 196 1.46 12.57 -16.68
N GLY A 197 0.43 12.00 -16.05
CA GLY A 197 0.33 11.86 -14.60
C GLY A 197 -0.16 13.12 -13.88
N MET A 198 -0.70 14.09 -14.61
CA MET A 198 -1.34 15.27 -14.02
C MET A 198 -2.83 15.03 -13.76
N LEU A 199 -3.37 15.76 -12.79
CA LEU A 199 -4.79 15.89 -12.56
C LEU A 199 -5.27 17.25 -13.07
N ARG A 200 -6.03 17.22 -14.15
CA ARG A 200 -6.55 18.41 -14.83
C ARG A 200 -8.01 18.66 -14.47
N ARG A 201 -8.33 19.92 -14.20
CA ARG A 201 -9.71 20.42 -14.10
C ARG A 201 -10.22 20.81 -15.49
N THR A 202 -11.33 20.20 -15.93
CA THR A 202 -11.96 20.52 -17.22
C THR A 202 -13.14 21.49 -17.12
N ASP A 203 -13.47 21.93 -15.90
CA ASP A 203 -14.55 22.88 -15.60
C ASP A 203 -14.13 24.36 -15.69
N SER A 204 -12.97 24.65 -16.30
CA SER A 204 -12.30 25.96 -16.26
C SER A 204 -11.94 26.45 -14.84
N GLY A 205 -12.02 25.57 -13.83
CA GLY A 205 -11.54 25.84 -12.50
C GLY A 205 -10.02 25.71 -12.39
N PHE A 206 -9.46 26.29 -11.33
CA PHE A 206 -8.04 26.25 -11.03
C PHE A 206 -7.81 25.60 -9.67
N TRP A 207 -6.63 25.01 -9.48
CA TRP A 207 -6.12 24.64 -8.17
C TRP A 207 -5.59 25.90 -7.51
N THR A 208 -6.29 26.38 -6.47
CA THR A 208 -5.91 27.59 -5.73
C THR A 208 -4.43 27.51 -5.34
N GLU A 209 -3.64 28.51 -5.71
CA GLU A 209 -2.21 28.55 -5.39
C GLU A 209 -1.99 28.49 -3.87
N GLY A 210 -1.08 27.62 -3.43
CA GLY A 210 -0.73 27.49 -2.02
C GLY A 210 0.08 26.24 -1.73
N ASN A 211 0.64 26.19 -0.51
CA ASN A 211 1.41 25.04 -0.07
C ASN A 211 0.52 24.10 0.74
N ALA A 212 0.59 22.81 0.45
CA ALA A 212 -0.13 21.73 1.12
C ALA A 212 -1.64 22.04 1.33
N ASN A 213 -2.26 22.70 0.35
CA ASN A 213 -3.64 23.18 0.43
C ASN A 213 -4.63 22.36 -0.41
N VAL A 214 -4.15 21.39 -1.19
CA VAL A 214 -4.98 20.47 -1.98
C VAL A 214 -4.90 19.09 -1.34
N VAL A 215 -6.01 18.55 -0.86
CA VAL A 215 -6.10 17.18 -0.34
C VAL A 215 -6.84 16.33 -1.35
N LEU A 216 -6.20 15.26 -1.81
CA LEU A 216 -6.77 14.28 -2.72
C LEU A 216 -6.87 12.93 -2.04
N GLU A 217 -7.98 12.24 -2.30
CA GLU A 217 -8.14 10.84 -1.94
C GLU A 217 -8.67 10.08 -3.15
N GLY A 218 -8.16 8.88 -3.34
CA GLY A 218 -8.53 8.11 -4.51
C GLY A 218 -8.09 6.67 -4.45
N GLU A 219 -8.22 6.06 -5.62
CA GLU A 219 -7.86 4.69 -5.88
C GLU A 219 -6.74 4.67 -6.93
N TYR A 220 -5.69 3.89 -6.68
CA TYR A 220 -4.57 3.71 -7.60
C TYR A 220 -4.19 2.23 -7.71
N GLY A 221 -3.47 1.89 -8.77
CA GLY A 221 -2.93 0.56 -9.01
C GLY A 221 -3.58 -0.18 -10.17
N LEU A 222 -2.98 -1.31 -10.52
CA LEU A 222 -3.46 -2.20 -11.57
C LEU A 222 -4.61 -3.09 -11.08
N ASP A 223 -5.19 -3.88 -11.98
CA ASP A 223 -6.27 -4.82 -11.63
C ASP A 223 -5.75 -6.07 -10.91
N ALA A 224 -4.58 -6.57 -11.33
CA ALA A 224 -3.92 -7.74 -10.76
C ALA A 224 -2.42 -7.77 -11.14
N PRO A 225 -1.57 -8.41 -10.31
CA PRO A 225 -0.18 -8.61 -10.67
C PRO A 225 -0.06 -9.58 -11.85
N PRO A 226 0.82 -9.28 -12.83
CA PRO A 226 1.20 -10.23 -13.89
C PRO A 226 1.75 -11.53 -13.31
N GLN A 227 1.53 -12.65 -14.01
CA GLN A 227 1.94 -13.98 -13.54
C GLN A 227 3.44 -14.09 -13.18
N PRO A 228 4.40 -13.57 -13.97
CA PRO A 228 5.82 -13.63 -13.59
C PRO A 228 6.13 -12.89 -12.29
N LEU A 229 5.47 -11.75 -12.05
CA LEU A 229 5.63 -10.99 -10.81
C LEU A 229 5.02 -11.73 -9.61
N ARG A 230 3.90 -12.43 -9.82
CA ARG A 230 3.27 -13.27 -8.80
C ARG A 230 4.18 -14.42 -8.39
N GLU A 231 4.84 -15.07 -9.34
CA GLU A 231 5.81 -16.15 -9.10
C GLU A 231 7.05 -15.65 -8.34
N ALA A 232 7.63 -14.51 -8.77
CA ALA A 232 8.73 -13.87 -8.07
C ALA A 232 8.36 -13.47 -6.62
N ALA A 233 7.18 -12.87 -6.44
CA ALA A 233 6.66 -12.53 -5.12
C ALA A 233 6.45 -13.78 -4.24
N LEU A 234 6.02 -14.90 -4.81
CA LEU A 234 5.92 -16.16 -4.06
C LEU A 234 7.29 -16.66 -3.58
N VAL A 235 8.34 -16.53 -4.40
CA VAL A 235 9.72 -16.84 -3.98
C VAL A 235 10.17 -15.93 -2.84
N ARG A 236 9.80 -14.65 -2.87
CA ARG A 236 10.10 -13.72 -1.78
C ARG A 236 9.35 -14.06 -0.49
N LEU A 237 8.06 -14.38 -0.58
CA LEU A 237 7.28 -14.89 0.55
C LEU A 237 7.91 -16.16 1.14
N ARG A 238 8.32 -17.09 0.27
CA ARG A 238 9.34 -18.14 0.46
C ARG A 238 10.35 -17.80 1.55
N SER A 239 11.18 -16.84 1.18
CA SER A 239 12.31 -16.39 1.97
C SER A 239 11.89 -15.78 3.31
N LEU A 240 10.83 -14.95 3.32
CA LEU A 240 10.36 -14.29 4.54
C LEU A 240 9.78 -15.29 5.55
N ALA A 241 8.95 -16.23 5.10
CA ALA A 241 8.35 -17.24 5.96
C ALA A 241 9.40 -18.16 6.61
N ASN A 242 10.55 -18.37 5.95
CA ASN A 242 11.65 -19.19 6.45
C ASN A 242 12.76 -18.41 7.15
N LYS A 243 12.64 -17.09 7.28
CA LYS A 243 13.73 -16.22 7.78
C LYS A 243 14.29 -16.67 9.13
N HIS A 244 13.43 -17.03 10.06
CA HIS A 244 13.81 -17.46 11.43
C HIS A 244 14.19 -18.95 11.53
N ARG A 245 14.04 -19.71 10.45
CA ARG A 245 14.40 -21.13 10.37
C ARG A 245 15.69 -21.36 9.59
N SER A 246 16.26 -20.30 9.03
CA SER A 246 17.51 -20.38 8.29
C SER A 246 18.66 -20.68 9.24
N MET A 247 19.46 -21.70 8.90
CA MET A 247 20.73 -21.99 9.60
C MET A 247 21.86 -21.05 9.16
N VAL A 248 21.59 -20.13 8.23
CA VAL A 248 22.55 -19.10 7.80
C VAL A 248 22.52 -17.95 8.81
N PRO A 249 23.67 -17.50 9.34
CA PRO A 249 23.71 -16.36 10.24
C PRO A 249 23.14 -15.09 9.59
N ASP A 250 22.32 -14.33 10.33
CA ASP A 250 21.60 -13.14 9.82
C ASP A 250 22.50 -12.04 9.22
N ARG A 251 23.77 -11.98 9.65
CA ARG A 251 24.76 -10.99 9.18
C ARG A 251 25.75 -11.56 8.17
N ALA A 252 25.55 -12.79 7.70
CA ALA A 252 26.45 -13.41 6.76
C ALA A 252 26.38 -12.69 5.39
N SER A 253 27.53 -12.23 4.90
CA SER A 253 27.73 -11.84 3.49
C SER A 253 28.39 -12.95 2.67
N SER A 254 28.96 -13.95 3.35
CA SER A 254 29.46 -15.20 2.78
C SER A 254 29.22 -16.34 3.76
N PHE A 255 28.95 -17.53 3.24
CA PHE A 255 28.74 -18.74 4.04
C PHE A 255 29.54 -19.90 3.45
N THR A 256 30.30 -20.61 4.28
CA THR A 256 31.02 -21.82 3.85
C THR A 256 30.25 -23.02 4.39
N SER A 257 29.76 -23.88 3.48
CA SER A 257 29.09 -25.12 3.85
C SER A 257 30.08 -26.10 4.51
N VAL A 258 29.55 -27.07 5.24
CA VAL A 258 30.30 -28.20 5.80
C VAL A 258 31.10 -28.97 4.74
N ASP A 259 30.66 -28.92 3.47
CA ASP A 259 31.35 -29.54 2.32
C ASP A 259 32.49 -28.68 1.75
N GLY A 260 32.83 -27.54 2.37
CA GLY A 260 33.96 -26.68 2.00
C GLY A 260 33.69 -25.67 0.88
N GLY A 261 32.49 -25.62 0.32
CA GLY A 261 32.08 -24.62 -0.68
C GLY A 261 31.70 -23.28 -0.05
N THR A 262 32.29 -22.17 -0.54
CA THR A 262 31.94 -20.80 -0.11
C THR A 262 30.92 -20.16 -1.06
N TYR A 263 29.77 -19.78 -0.50
CA TYR A 263 28.72 -19.02 -1.16
C TYR A 263 28.84 -17.54 -0.82
N ARG A 264 28.60 -16.66 -1.80
CA ARG A 264 28.41 -15.22 -1.56
C ARG A 264 26.92 -14.91 -1.55
N LEU A 265 26.50 -14.13 -0.58
CA LEU A 265 25.10 -13.73 -0.41
C LEU A 265 24.92 -12.31 -0.96
N THR A 266 23.91 -12.13 -1.80
CA THR A 266 23.52 -10.79 -2.26
C THR A 266 22.70 -10.13 -1.15
N LEU A 267 23.07 -8.90 -0.79
CA LEU A 267 22.39 -8.17 0.28
C LEU A 267 21.22 -7.35 -0.28
N PRO A 268 20.10 -7.23 0.46
CA PRO A 268 19.03 -6.32 0.11
C PRO A 268 19.53 -4.87 0.05
N LYS A 269 18.95 -4.08 -0.85
CA LYS A 269 19.20 -2.64 -1.00
C LYS A 269 17.86 -1.90 -1.01
N ARG A 270 17.90 -0.57 -1.09
CA ARG A 270 16.70 0.28 -1.13
C ARG A 270 15.63 -0.16 -2.14
N LYS A 271 16.06 -0.68 -3.30
CA LYS A 271 15.17 -1.13 -4.39
C LYS A 271 15.43 -2.59 -4.79
N SER A 272 15.91 -3.43 -3.87
CA SER A 272 16.18 -4.84 -4.18
C SER A 272 16.08 -5.71 -2.93
N THR A 273 15.50 -6.89 -3.09
CA THR A 273 15.30 -7.90 -2.05
C THR A 273 16.59 -8.67 -1.71
N GLY A 274 17.57 -8.67 -2.61
CA GLY A 274 18.79 -9.49 -2.48
C GLY A 274 18.62 -10.89 -3.08
N ILE A 275 17.49 -11.19 -3.71
CA ILE A 275 17.25 -12.43 -4.45
C ILE A 275 17.29 -12.08 -5.95
N PRO A 276 18.36 -12.43 -6.70
CA PRO A 276 18.57 -11.94 -8.07
C PRO A 276 17.39 -12.18 -9.02
N ASP A 277 16.75 -13.35 -8.96
CA ASP A 277 15.61 -13.67 -9.84
C ASP A 277 14.39 -12.81 -9.52
N VAL A 278 14.13 -12.54 -8.23
CA VAL A 278 13.04 -11.67 -7.80
C VAL A 278 13.34 -10.23 -8.20
N ASP A 279 14.56 -9.79 -7.97
CA ASP A 279 15.01 -8.42 -8.26
C ASP A 279 14.95 -8.12 -9.75
N ALA A 280 15.33 -9.08 -10.61
CA ALA A 280 15.22 -8.96 -12.06
C ALA A 280 13.77 -8.80 -12.52
N VAL A 281 12.83 -9.53 -11.91
CA VAL A 281 11.41 -9.41 -12.22
C VAL A 281 10.83 -8.09 -11.70
N TYR A 282 11.15 -7.68 -10.48
CA TYR A 282 10.67 -6.40 -9.92
C TYR A 282 11.19 -5.21 -10.72
N ALA A 283 12.47 -5.23 -11.11
CA ALA A 283 13.06 -4.21 -11.97
C ALA A 283 12.33 -4.09 -13.32
N ARG A 284 11.86 -5.20 -13.91
CA ARG A 284 11.09 -5.19 -15.16
C ARG A 284 9.73 -4.49 -15.05
N TYR A 285 9.08 -4.56 -13.89
CA TYR A 285 7.74 -4.04 -13.68
C TYR A 285 7.70 -2.71 -12.91
N GLY A 286 8.86 -2.23 -12.45
CA GLY A 286 8.99 -0.97 -11.75
C GLY A 286 8.82 0.25 -12.65
N LEU A 287 8.36 1.37 -12.09
CA LEU A 287 8.28 2.65 -12.82
C LEU A 287 9.65 3.26 -13.10
N ASP A 288 10.63 2.94 -12.24
CA ASP A 288 12.03 3.34 -12.42
C ASP A 288 12.81 2.40 -13.34
N ALA A 289 12.11 1.54 -14.09
CA ALA A 289 12.71 0.68 -15.11
C ALA A 289 13.21 1.54 -16.29
N GLU A 290 14.24 2.36 -16.05
CA GLU A 290 15.15 2.75 -17.10
C GLU A 290 15.93 1.48 -17.49
N ASP A 291 15.67 1.02 -18.71
CA ASP A 291 16.44 -0.02 -19.38
C ASP A 291 17.93 0.23 -19.14
N GLY A 292 18.61 -0.79 -18.61
CA GLY A 292 19.98 -0.72 -18.15
C GLY A 292 20.90 0.02 -19.11
N SER A 293 21.16 1.29 -18.83
CA SER A 293 22.23 2.07 -19.41
C SER A 293 22.78 2.93 -18.31
N THR A 294 24.03 2.67 -17.94
CA THR A 294 24.79 3.54 -17.05
C THR A 294 25.02 4.85 -17.80
N GLY A 295 24.07 5.78 -17.65
CA GLY A 295 24.14 7.14 -18.18
C GLY A 295 23.43 7.36 -19.51
N SER A 296 22.11 7.58 -19.49
CA SER A 296 21.39 8.43 -20.46
C SER A 296 19.90 8.40 -20.16
N SER A 297 19.29 9.56 -19.90
CA SER A 297 17.85 9.77 -19.80
C SER A 297 17.12 9.14 -20.99
N GLY A 298 16.39 8.05 -20.76
CA GLY A 298 15.74 7.25 -21.79
C GLY A 298 14.22 7.39 -21.73
N ALA A 299 13.67 8.42 -22.36
CA ALA A 299 12.25 8.40 -22.72
C ALA A 299 12.02 7.30 -23.79
N PRO A 300 10.85 6.62 -23.81
CA PRO A 300 10.58 5.56 -24.76
C PRO A 300 10.70 6.04 -26.22
N ALA A 301 11.25 5.20 -27.09
CA ALA A 301 11.42 5.47 -28.52
C ALA A 301 10.10 5.76 -29.28
N SER A 302 8.94 5.52 -28.65
CA SER A 302 7.61 5.82 -29.17
C SER A 302 7.08 7.21 -28.78
N ARG A 303 7.81 8.00 -28.00
CA ARG A 303 7.39 9.38 -27.72
C ARG A 303 7.48 10.18 -29.01
N GLN A 304 6.32 10.52 -29.59
CA GLN A 304 6.27 11.49 -30.68
C GLN A 304 7.00 12.75 -30.21
N LEU A 305 8.05 13.13 -30.93
CA LEU A 305 8.73 14.41 -30.72
C LEU A 305 7.66 15.50 -30.87
N ASN A 306 7.35 16.18 -29.77
CA ASN A 306 6.48 17.34 -29.82
C ASN A 306 7.26 18.46 -30.50
N PHE A 307 6.91 18.75 -31.75
CA PHE A 307 7.49 19.85 -32.53
C PHE A 307 6.72 21.16 -32.34
N ASP A 308 5.74 21.22 -31.42
CA ASP A 308 5.07 22.49 -31.12
C ASP A 308 6.06 23.47 -30.50
N PRO A 309 6.20 24.68 -31.08
CA PRO A 309 7.10 25.70 -30.56
C PRO A 309 6.61 26.13 -29.17
N GLN A 310 7.35 25.73 -28.13
CA GLN A 310 7.13 26.22 -26.78
C GLN A 310 7.61 27.67 -26.70
N TRP A 311 6.74 28.54 -26.16
CA TRP A 311 6.89 30.00 -26.09
C TRP A 311 8.18 30.51 -25.38
N LEU A 312 8.95 29.61 -24.76
CA LEU A 312 10.21 29.92 -24.05
C LEU A 312 11.41 29.08 -24.53
N SER A 313 11.27 28.32 -25.62
CA SER A 313 12.39 27.56 -26.20
C SER A 313 13.31 28.49 -27.00
N MET A 314 14.62 28.43 -26.73
CA MET A 314 15.66 29.18 -27.46
C MET A 314 15.81 28.76 -28.93
N PHE A 315 15.16 27.68 -29.35
CA PHE A 315 15.16 27.23 -30.74
C PHE A 315 13.92 27.76 -31.46
N HIS A 316 14.00 29.01 -31.94
CA HIS A 316 13.12 29.49 -33.00
C HIS A 316 13.58 28.85 -34.32
N GLY A 317 13.16 27.62 -34.55
CA GLY A 317 13.29 26.95 -35.84
C GLY A 317 12.36 27.61 -36.85
N GLY A 318 12.75 28.77 -37.36
CA GLY A 318 12.17 29.34 -38.57
C GLY A 318 12.84 28.70 -39.79
N VAL A 319 12.04 28.17 -40.72
CA VAL A 319 12.25 28.35 -42.16
C VAL A 319 10.87 28.44 -42.84
N ARG A 320 10.82 29.33 -43.82
CA ARG A 320 9.72 29.68 -44.73
C ARG A 320 9.13 28.49 -45.49
#